data_AF-A0A225DUK9-F1
#
_entry.id   AF-A0A225DUK9-F1
#
_cell.length_a   1.000
_cell.length_b   1.000
_cell.length_c   1.000
_cell.angle_alpha   90.00
_cell.angle_beta   90.00
_cell.angle_gamma   90.00
#
_symmetry.space_group_name_H-M   'P 1'
#
loop_
_entity.id
_entity.type
_entity.pdbx_description
1 polymer ?
#
loop_
_entity_poly.entity_id
_entity_poly.type
_entity_poly.pdbx_seq_one_letter_code
_entity_poly.pdbx_strand_id
1 'polypeptide(L)' 'MFEIRSLTPAERGALPLLTRLKVWAHGGKQAFVVRPDECHACGLCVTACPEKAITLGKAPVA' A
#
# COMPACT_ATOMS: atom_id res chain seq x y z
N MET A 1 -2.19 -6.40 10.01
CA MET A 1 -1.19 -6.26 8.91
C MET A 1 -1.38 -4.98 8.08
N PHE A 2 -2.49 -4.80 7.36
CA PHE A 2 -2.73 -3.60 6.54
C PHE A 2 -3.87 -2.73 7.07
N GLU A 3 -3.80 -1.43 6.80
CA GLU A 3 -4.89 -0.48 7.04
C GLU A 3 -5.09 0.42 5.83
N ILE A 4 -6.36 0.62 5.43
CA ILE A 4 -6.71 1.54 4.34
C ILE A 4 -7.01 2.90 4.95
N ARG A 5 -6.22 3.91 4.58
CA ARG A 5 -6.44 5.29 4.98
C ARG A 5 -6.24 6.25 3.82
N SER A 6 -6.74 7.47 3.99
CA SER A 6 -6.43 8.56 3.07
C SER A 6 -5.00 9.04 3.28
N LEU A 7 -4.37 9.48 2.19
CA LEU A 7 -3.08 10.17 2.26
C LEU A 7 -3.22 11.46 3.09
N THR A 8 -2.20 11.74 3.90
CA THR A 8 -2.05 13.01 4.61
C THR A 8 -1.67 14.13 3.62
N PRO A 9 -1.81 15.41 3.99
CA PRO A 9 -1.36 16.52 3.15
C PRO A 9 0.13 16.45 2.80
N ALA A 10 0.97 16.06 3.77
CA ALA A 10 2.41 15.91 3.56
C ALA A 10 2.74 14.79 2.55
N GLU A 11 2.11 13.62 2.70
CA GLU A 11 2.29 12.51 1.76
C GLU A 11 1.83 12.87 0.34
N ARG A 12 0.69 13.57 0.20
CA ARG A 12 0.26 14.08 -1.11
C ARG A 12 1.23 15.12 -1.68
N GLY A 13 1.78 15.97 -0.83
CA GLY A 13 2.74 17.02 -1.21
C GLY A 13 4.04 16.47 -1.79
N ALA A 14 4.46 15.29 -1.31
CA ALA A 14 5.68 14.61 -1.77
C ALA A 14 5.53 13.86 -3.11
N LEU A 15 4.32 13.75 -3.67
CA LEU A 15 4.07 13.04 -4.92
C LEU A 15 4.43 13.90 -6.16
N PRO A 16 4.90 13.27 -7.26
CA PRO A 16 4.99 13.93 -8.56
C PRO A 16 3.66 14.55 -8.99
N LEU A 17 3.69 15.65 -9.75
CA LEU A 17 2.50 16.43 -10.11
C LEU A 17 1.37 15.58 -10.71
N LEU A 18 1.70 14.68 -11.64
CA LEU A 18 0.72 13.80 -12.29
C LEU A 18 0.11 12.79 -11.30
N THR A 19 0.94 12.18 -10.44
CA THR A 19 0.47 11.25 -9.41
C THR A 19 -0.43 11.95 -8.40
N ARG A 20 -0.07 13.18 -8.01
CA ARG A 20 -0.87 14.00 -7.10
C ARG A 20 -2.24 14.34 -7.69
N LEU A 21 -2.29 14.70 -8.98
CA LEU A 21 -3.55 14.93 -9.71
C LEU A 21 -4.43 13.67 -9.73
N LYS A 22 -3.82 12.52 -10.02
CA LYS A 22 -4.53 11.23 -10.07
C LYS A 22 -5.07 10.82 -8.69
N VAL A 23 -4.28 11.03 -7.63
CA VAL A 23 -4.72 10.80 -6.25
C VAL A 23 -5.92 11.65 -5.88
N TRP A 24 -5.96 12.92 -6.30
CA TRP A 24 -7.11 13.79 -6.09
C TRP A 24 -8.35 13.28 -6.84
N ALA A 25 -8.19 12.86 -8.09
CA ALA A 25 -9.30 12.33 -8.91
C ALA A 25 -9.88 11.00 -8.39
N HIS A 26 -9.08 10.16 -7.71
CA HIS A 26 -9.49 8.83 -7.25
C HIS A 26 -9.60 8.71 -5.71
N GLY A 27 -9.79 9.81 -4.99
CA GLY A 27 -10.11 9.80 -3.55
C GLY A 27 -8.96 9.43 -2.60
N GLY A 28 -7.76 9.20 -3.13
CA GLY A 28 -6.50 9.15 -2.37
C GLY A 28 -6.43 8.19 -1.19
N LYS A 29 -7.21 7.09 -1.23
CA LYS A 29 -7.14 6.01 -0.24
C LYS A 29 -6.11 4.97 -0.69
N GLN A 30 -5.28 4.53 0.23
CA GLN A 30 -4.23 3.54 -0.02
C GLN A 30 -4.10 2.59 1.16
N ALA A 31 -3.71 1.34 0.90
CA ALA A 31 -3.37 0.36 1.92
C ALA A 31 -1.93 0.58 2.42
N PHE A 32 -1.75 0.64 3.74
CA PHE A 32 -0.46 0.78 4.41
C PHE A 32 -0.18 -0.43 5.27
N VAL A 33 1.07 -0.89 5.27
CA VAL A 33 1.53 -1.95 6.19
C VAL A 33 1.75 -1.33 7.56
N VAL A 34 1.00 -1.78 8.57
CA VAL A 34 1.08 -1.25 9.95
C VAL A 34 1.58 -2.28 10.96
N ARG A 35 1.42 -3.58 10.66
CA ARG A 35 1.88 -4.71 11.51
C ARG A 35 2.48 -5.80 10.62
N PRO A 36 3.69 -5.57 10.08
CA PRO A 36 4.35 -6.51 9.17
C PRO A 36 4.79 -7.81 9.85
N ASP A 37 5.09 -7.75 11.14
CA ASP A 37 5.50 -8.85 12.01
C ASP A 37 4.38 -9.89 12.23
N GLU A 38 3.12 -9.48 12.15
CA GLU A 38 1.95 -10.37 12.19
C GLU A 38 1.67 -11.07 10.84
N CYS A 39 2.55 -10.95 9.84
CA CYS A 39 2.34 -11.58 8.54
C CYS A 39 2.52 -13.11 8.63
N HIS A 40 1.47 -13.86 8.28
CA HIS A 40 1.47 -15.32 8.25
C HIS A 40 1.84 -15.92 6.89
N ALA A 41 2.24 -15.09 5.91
CA ALA A 41 2.53 -15.49 4.53
C ALA A 41 1.40 -16.28 3.83
N CYS A 42 0.13 -16.05 4.20
CA CYS A 42 -1.01 -16.83 3.69
C CYS A 42 -1.40 -16.53 2.22
N GLY A 43 -0.90 -15.46 1.62
CA GLY A 43 -1.12 -15.12 0.21
C GLY A 43 -2.48 -14.47 -0.12
N LEU A 44 -3.40 -14.34 0.84
CA LEU A 44 -4.72 -13.75 0.59
C LEU A 44 -4.66 -12.31 0.03
N CYS A 45 -3.71 -11.49 0.52
CA CYS A 45 -3.53 -10.13 0.02
C CYS A 45 -3.02 -10.07 -1.43
N VAL A 46 -2.25 -11.06 -1.88
CA VAL A 46 -1.77 -11.16 -3.26
C VAL A 46 -2.96 -11.40 -4.19
N THR A 47 -3.81 -12.38 -3.86
CA THR A 47 -5.01 -12.69 -4.64
C THR A 47 -6.03 -11.57 -4.63
N ALA A 48 -6.19 -10.89 -3.49
CA ALA A 48 -7.19 -9.83 -3.33
C ALA A 48 -6.81 -8.51 -4.02
N CYS A 49 -5.55 -8.30 -4.42
CA CYS A 49 -5.10 -7.03 -4.99
C CYS A 49 -5.42 -6.96 -6.50
N PRO A 50 -6.37 -6.11 -6.95
CA PRO A 50 -6.75 -6.04 -8.37
C PRO A 50 -5.61 -5.52 -9.25
N GLU A 51 -4.77 -4.65 -8.69
CA GLU A 51 -3.61 -4.05 -9.37
C GLU A 51 -2.38 -4.97 -9.38
N LYS A 52 -2.47 -6.15 -8.76
CA LYS A 52 -1.34 -7.12 -8.62
C LYS A 52 -0.08 -6.47 -8.03
N ALA A 53 -0.26 -5.50 -7.14
CA ALA A 53 0.83 -4.70 -6.56
C ALA A 53 1.59 -5.39 -5.42
N ILE A 54 1.09 -6.53 -4.93
CA ILE A 54 1.64 -7.24 -3.76
C ILE A 54 2.25 -8.57 -4.21
N THR A 55 3.44 -8.86 -3.71
CA THR A 55 4.12 -10.16 -3.86
C THR A 55 4.53 -10.71 -2.50
N LEU A 56 4.60 -12.03 -2.38
CA LEU A 56 5.20 -12.68 -1.20
C LEU A 56 6.64 -13.09 -1.52
N GLY A 57 7.54 -12.79 -0.59
CA GLY A 57 8.94 -13.19 -0.66
C GLY A 57 9.40 -13.80 0.66
N LYS A 58 10.55 -14.46 0.63
CA LYS A 58 11.23 -14.88 1.86
C LYS A 58 11.76 -13.63 2.57
N ALA A 59 11.53 -13.53 3.87
CA ALA A 59 12.22 -12.51 4.66
C ALA A 59 13.74 -12.73 4.53
N PRO A 60 14.53 -11.66 4.37
CA PRO A 60 15.99 -11.80 4.35
C PRO A 60 16.44 -12.41 5.69
N VAL A 61 17.22 -13.49 5.60
CA VAL A 61 17.92 -14.06 6.77
C VAL A 61 19.18 -13.22 6.94
N ALA A 62 19.34 -12.61 8.12
CA ALA A 62 20.55 -11.89 8.50
C ALA A 62 21.69 -12.86 8.81
#